data_AF-A0A1H1T4Q7-F1
#
_entry.id   AF-A0A1H1T4Q7-F1
#
_cell.length_a   1.000
_cell.length_b   1.000
_cell.length_c   1.000
_cell.angle_alpha   90.00
_cell.angle_beta   90.00
_cell.angle_gamma   90.00
#
_symmetry.space_group_name_H-M   'P 1'
#
loop_
_entity.id
_entity.type
_entity.pdbx_description
1 polymer ?
#
loop_
_entity_poly.entity_id
_entity_poly.type
_entity_poly.pdbx_seq_one_letter_code
_entity_poly.pdbx_strand_id
1 'polypeptide(L)'
;MFLTPSDTLNTSRKNVVIITEASIASLTLIGLDQLWYADFPRSKFKTINDSDEWLQMDKLGHVFSAYQLGRVGANALHWSGVAKKNQLLYGATLGFGFLTAVEMFDGFSSEWGFSWSDMAANGLGTGLYIGQELLWEEQRVTIKYSFHQTRFANRRPDKLGQGILEEMLKDYNGQTYWLSANLHSFFKQSKIPRWLNLAFGYGADGMLTGKNENVDNLFVNQNRQRQFYLSLDVDLSRIETKSRVLRTIFDVINVIKVPFPTIEFNVKNGIKLHYIYF
;
A
#
# COMPACT_ATOMS: atom_id res chain seq x y z
N MET A 1 -1.43 14.71 27.76
CA MET A 1 -0.94 13.40 27.30
C MET A 1 -0.46 13.55 25.85
N PHE A 2 0.78 13.15 25.54
CA PHE A 2 1.44 13.41 24.23
C PHE A 2 0.63 12.89 23.02
N LEU A 3 -0.03 11.73 23.15
CA LEU A 3 -0.80 11.07 22.08
C LEU A 3 -2.14 11.75 21.75
N THR A 4 -2.57 12.77 22.49
CA THR A 4 -3.78 13.52 22.16
C THR A 4 -3.46 14.55 21.07
N PRO A 5 -4.22 14.60 19.95
CA PRO A 5 -4.12 15.67 18.97
C PRO A 5 -4.26 17.05 19.61
N SER A 6 -3.59 18.04 19.05
CA SER A 6 -3.69 19.43 19.50
C SER A 6 -4.92 20.09 18.87
N ASP A 7 -5.77 20.73 19.68
CA ASP A 7 -6.98 21.42 19.19
C ASP A 7 -6.63 22.68 18.38
N THR A 8 -5.48 23.29 18.67
CA THR A 8 -4.91 24.42 17.94
C THR A 8 -3.52 24.08 17.43
N LEU A 9 -3.00 24.86 16.48
CA LEU A 9 -1.69 24.63 15.90
C LEU A 9 -0.59 24.66 16.98
N ASN A 10 0.06 23.53 17.16
CA ASN A 10 1.27 23.41 17.96
C ASN A 10 2.49 23.43 17.02
N THR A 11 3.17 24.57 16.95
CA THR A 11 4.30 24.80 16.05
C THR A 11 5.47 23.86 16.30
N SER A 12 5.75 23.54 17.57
CA SER A 12 6.81 22.59 17.93
C SER A 12 6.49 21.18 17.42
N ARG A 13 5.28 20.67 17.67
CA ARG A 13 4.83 19.37 17.14
C ARG A 13 4.86 19.34 15.61
N LYS A 14 4.39 20.40 14.96
CA LYS A 14 4.41 20.52 13.50
C LYS A 14 5.86 20.45 12.97
N ASN A 15 6.78 21.17 13.58
CA ASN A 15 8.19 21.15 13.16
C ASN A 15 8.80 19.76 13.37
N VAL A 16 8.49 19.08 14.47
CA VAL A 16 8.91 17.68 14.68
C VAL A 16 8.38 16.78 13.57
N VAL A 17 7.09 16.86 13.22
CA VAL A 17 6.50 16.08 12.12
C VAL A 17 7.26 16.34 10.82
N ILE A 18 7.41 17.60 10.42
CA ILE A 18 8.10 17.98 9.16
C ILE A 18 9.55 17.49 9.13
N ILE A 19 10.31 17.70 10.21
CA ILE A 19 11.72 17.29 10.28
C ILE A 19 11.82 15.76 10.21
N THR A 20 10.95 15.04 10.93
CA THR A 20 10.94 13.58 10.93
C THR A 20 10.57 13.02 9.56
N GLU A 21 9.50 13.52 8.93
CA GLU A 21 9.08 13.11 7.59
C GLU A 21 10.20 13.36 6.57
N ALA A 22 10.79 14.55 6.56
CA ALA A 22 11.87 14.90 5.63
C ALA A 22 13.13 14.05 5.85
N SER A 23 13.49 13.79 7.12
CA SER A 23 14.66 12.97 7.45
C SER A 23 14.45 11.52 7.04
N ILE A 24 13.29 10.93 7.37
CA ILE A 24 12.96 9.55 6.98
C ILE A 24 12.92 9.44 5.46
N ALA A 25 12.20 10.33 4.77
CA ALA A 25 12.12 10.29 3.30
C ALA A 25 13.50 10.40 2.65
N SER A 26 14.35 11.33 3.12
CA SER A 26 15.71 11.49 2.57
C SER A 26 16.57 10.26 2.82
N LEU A 27 16.57 9.72 4.05
CA LEU A 27 17.33 8.53 4.39
C LEU A 27 16.84 7.30 3.61
N THR A 28 15.52 7.16 3.42
CA THR A 28 14.94 6.07 2.62
C THR A 28 15.32 6.21 1.15
N LEU A 29 15.27 7.40 0.56
CA LEU A 29 15.70 7.61 -0.83
C LEU A 29 17.19 7.33 -1.01
N ILE A 30 18.04 7.78 -0.08
CA ILE A 30 19.48 7.46 -0.09
C ILE A 30 19.69 5.94 0.05
N GLY A 31 18.98 5.30 0.97
CA GLY A 31 19.05 3.85 1.16
C GLY A 31 18.62 3.09 -0.09
N LEU A 32 17.54 3.53 -0.74
CA LEU A 32 17.05 2.95 -1.98
C LEU A 32 18.07 3.15 -3.11
N ASP A 33 18.62 4.35 -3.25
CA ASP A 33 19.70 4.64 -4.22
C ASP A 33 20.88 3.66 -4.08
N GLN A 34 21.33 3.46 -2.84
CA GLN A 34 22.48 2.61 -2.53
C GLN A 34 22.18 1.10 -2.64
N LEU A 35 21.01 0.65 -2.20
CA LEU A 35 20.68 -0.78 -2.11
C LEU A 35 19.97 -1.32 -3.35
N TRP A 36 19.32 -0.46 -4.13
CA TRP A 36 18.51 -0.85 -5.28
C TRP A 36 19.13 -0.41 -6.61
N TYR A 37 19.73 0.79 -6.67
CA TYR A 37 20.21 1.35 -7.95
C TYR A 37 21.73 1.31 -8.14
N ALA A 38 22.53 1.25 -7.08
CA ALA A 38 23.98 1.41 -7.17
C ALA A 38 24.70 0.34 -8.00
N ASP A 39 24.16 -0.88 -8.05
CA ASP A 39 24.72 -2.00 -8.81
C ASP A 39 24.39 -1.96 -10.32
N PHE A 40 23.54 -1.01 -10.74
CA PHE A 40 23.10 -0.88 -12.12
C PHE A 40 23.68 0.39 -12.78
N PRO A 41 24.10 0.32 -14.06
CA PRO A 41 24.52 1.51 -14.79
C PRO A 41 23.41 2.55 -14.83
N ARG A 42 23.78 3.83 -14.72
CA ARG A 42 22.85 4.94 -14.97
C ARG A 42 22.63 5.12 -16.47
N SER A 43 21.44 5.56 -16.85
CA SER A 43 21.09 5.91 -18.22
C SER A 43 20.72 7.39 -18.34
N LYS A 44 20.49 7.84 -19.58
CA LYS A 44 19.69 9.05 -19.80
C LYS A 44 18.27 8.81 -19.29
N PHE A 45 17.58 9.88 -18.94
CA PHE A 45 16.17 9.80 -18.55
C PHE A 45 15.37 9.08 -19.63
N LYS A 46 14.63 8.04 -19.24
CA LYS A 46 13.76 7.28 -20.13
C LYS A 46 12.43 6.96 -19.45
N THR A 47 11.38 6.93 -20.26
CA THR A 47 10.06 6.47 -19.83
C THR A 47 9.79 5.09 -20.40
N ILE A 48 9.02 4.28 -19.67
CA ILE A 48 8.61 2.94 -20.11
C ILE A 48 7.09 2.78 -20.03
N ASN A 49 6.59 1.69 -20.61
CA ASN A 49 5.23 1.22 -20.39
C ASN A 49 5.27 -0.22 -19.88
N ASP A 50 5.01 -0.35 -18.59
CA ASP A 50 5.00 -1.58 -17.80
C ASP A 50 3.62 -1.85 -17.19
N SER A 51 2.57 -1.22 -17.73
CA SER A 51 1.20 -1.34 -17.23
C SER A 51 0.67 -2.79 -17.19
N ASP A 52 1.24 -3.68 -17.99
CA ASP A 52 0.91 -5.11 -18.06
C ASP A 52 1.80 -6.00 -17.17
N GLU A 53 2.83 -5.44 -16.52
CA GLU A 53 3.77 -6.17 -15.67
C GLU A 53 3.15 -6.64 -14.36
N TRP A 54 3.68 -7.76 -13.85
CA TRP A 54 3.33 -8.36 -12.56
C TRP A 54 1.82 -8.51 -12.32
N LEU A 55 1.05 -8.66 -13.40
CA LEU A 55 -0.41 -8.65 -13.34
C LEU A 55 -0.95 -7.45 -12.52
N GLN A 56 -0.36 -6.27 -12.70
CA GLN A 56 -0.72 -5.00 -12.03
C GLN A 56 -0.48 -4.98 -10.51
N MET A 57 0.17 -5.99 -9.92
CA MET A 57 0.45 -6.00 -8.48
C MET A 57 1.33 -4.83 -8.05
N ASP A 58 2.33 -4.51 -8.87
CA ASP A 58 3.17 -3.33 -8.69
C ASP A 58 2.33 -2.04 -8.63
N LYS A 59 1.38 -1.88 -9.56
CA LYS A 59 0.52 -0.69 -9.65
C LYS A 59 -0.42 -0.60 -8.44
N LEU A 60 -0.87 -1.74 -7.91
CA LEU A 60 -1.61 -1.78 -6.65
C LEU A 60 -0.72 -1.46 -5.45
N GLY A 61 0.55 -1.85 -5.48
CA GLY A 61 1.57 -1.41 -4.54
C GLY A 61 1.76 0.11 -4.53
N HIS A 62 1.77 0.73 -5.70
CA HIS A 62 1.78 2.19 -5.86
C HIS A 62 0.53 2.87 -5.27
N VAL A 63 -0.67 2.38 -5.62
CA VAL A 63 -1.94 2.87 -5.04
C VAL A 63 -1.92 2.76 -3.50
N PHE A 64 -1.55 1.58 -2.99
CA PHE A 64 -1.51 1.30 -1.56
C PHE A 64 -0.51 2.21 -0.83
N SER A 65 0.71 2.32 -1.35
CA SER A 65 1.79 3.09 -0.73
C SER A 65 1.46 4.59 -0.73
N ALA A 66 0.96 5.12 -1.85
CA ALA A 66 0.52 6.51 -1.94
C ALA A 66 -0.61 6.82 -0.95
N TYR A 67 -1.61 5.93 -0.85
CA TYR A 67 -2.71 6.05 0.10
C TYR A 67 -2.24 6.00 1.55
N GLN A 68 -1.42 5.01 1.93
CA GLN A 68 -1.00 4.81 3.32
C GLN A 68 -0.03 5.88 3.80
N LEU A 69 0.97 6.24 3.01
CA LEU A 69 1.89 7.33 3.35
C LEU A 69 1.14 8.66 3.45
N GLY A 70 0.21 8.91 2.53
CA GLY A 70 -0.68 10.08 2.60
C GLY A 70 -1.53 10.11 3.88
N ARG A 71 -2.17 8.97 4.23
CA ARG A 71 -2.93 8.83 5.48
C ARG A 71 -2.08 9.12 6.71
N VAL A 72 -0.88 8.54 6.78
CA VAL A 72 0.04 8.73 7.91
C VAL A 72 0.46 10.20 8.02
N GLY A 73 0.87 10.84 6.92
CA GLY A 73 1.25 12.25 6.91
C GLY A 73 0.10 13.17 7.32
N ALA A 74 -1.11 12.94 6.78
CA ALA A 74 -2.29 13.70 7.17
C ALA A 74 -2.63 13.53 8.66
N ASN A 75 -2.56 12.31 9.19
CA ASN A 75 -2.79 12.02 10.62
C ASN A 75 -1.72 12.66 11.52
N ALA A 76 -0.45 12.66 11.11
CA ALA A 76 0.65 13.29 11.85
C ALA A 76 0.48 14.82 11.92
N LEU A 77 0.13 15.45 10.79
CA LEU A 77 -0.19 16.88 10.77
C LEU A 77 -1.43 17.20 11.61
N HIS A 78 -2.47 16.35 11.54
CA HIS A 78 -3.65 16.50 12.41
C HIS A 78 -3.27 16.45 13.90
N TRP A 79 -2.41 15.51 14.30
CA TRP A 79 -1.92 15.41 15.68
C TRP A 79 -1.23 16.70 16.17
N SER A 80 -0.60 17.45 15.27
CA SER A 80 0.01 18.75 15.56
C SER A 80 -0.96 19.95 15.55
N GLY A 81 -2.24 19.74 15.23
CA GLY A 81 -3.26 20.80 15.17
C GLY A 81 -3.24 21.63 13.89
N VAL A 82 -2.61 21.13 12.82
CA VAL A 82 -2.63 21.76 11.49
C VAL A 82 -4.05 21.72 10.92
N ALA A 83 -4.49 22.80 10.26
CA ALA A 83 -5.82 22.86 9.66
C ALA A 83 -6.04 21.81 8.57
N LYS A 84 -7.27 21.30 8.44
CA LYS A 84 -7.63 20.21 7.51
C LYS A 84 -7.14 20.44 6.08
N LYS A 85 -7.29 21.65 5.55
CA LYS A 85 -6.79 22.02 4.21
C LYS A 85 -5.30 21.70 4.02
N ASN A 86 -4.49 22.01 5.03
CA ASN A 86 -3.05 21.77 4.99
C ASN A 86 -2.70 20.30 5.26
N GLN A 87 -3.50 19.58 6.05
CA GLN A 87 -3.36 18.12 6.18
C GLN A 87 -3.55 17.42 4.83
N LEU A 88 -4.56 17.83 4.06
CA LEU A 88 -4.83 17.26 2.72
C LEU A 88 -3.78 17.70 1.69
N LEU A 89 -3.32 18.94 1.74
CA LEU A 89 -2.38 19.46 0.75
C LEU A 89 -0.95 18.96 0.95
N TYR A 90 -0.48 18.86 2.20
CA TYR A 90 0.91 18.52 2.51
C TYR A 90 1.07 17.12 3.10
N GLY A 91 0.11 16.66 3.91
CA GLY A 91 0.17 15.34 4.52
C GLY A 91 -0.30 14.25 3.57
N ALA A 92 -1.49 14.40 2.99
CA ALA A 92 -2.08 13.37 2.11
C ALA A 92 -1.33 13.19 0.78
N THR A 93 -0.55 14.19 0.36
CA THR A 93 0.28 14.15 -0.84
C THR A 93 1.70 13.63 -0.58
N LEU A 94 2.07 13.34 0.67
CA LEU A 94 3.39 12.85 1.05
C LEU A 94 3.77 11.59 0.27
N GLY A 95 2.85 10.62 0.18
CA GLY A 95 3.05 9.38 -0.56
C GLY A 95 3.25 9.60 -2.06
N PHE A 96 2.45 10.48 -2.67
CA PHE A 96 2.60 10.86 -4.08
C PHE A 96 3.97 11.49 -4.35
N GLY A 97 4.39 12.45 -3.52
CA GLY A 97 5.69 13.11 -3.66
C GLY A 97 6.86 12.15 -3.50
N PHE A 98 6.79 11.26 -2.50
CA PHE A 98 7.82 10.24 -2.27
C PHE A 98 7.93 9.28 -3.45
N LEU A 99 6.83 8.72 -3.92
CA LEU A 99 6.84 7.77 -5.04
C LEU A 99 7.21 8.45 -6.37
N THR A 100 6.87 9.73 -6.55
CA THR A 100 7.37 10.51 -7.71
C THR A 100 8.90 10.59 -7.71
N ALA A 101 9.54 10.72 -6.54
CA ALA A 101 11.00 10.70 -6.45
C ALA A 101 11.58 9.32 -6.78
N VAL A 102 10.90 8.23 -6.41
CA VAL A 102 11.27 6.86 -6.80
C VAL A 102 11.18 6.70 -8.33
N GLU A 103 10.07 7.08 -8.96
CA GLU A 103 9.92 7.04 -10.42
C GLU A 103 11.01 7.84 -11.14
N MET A 104 11.43 8.97 -10.55
CA MET A 104 12.55 9.75 -11.07
C MET A 104 13.86 8.96 -11.03
N PHE A 105 14.14 8.20 -9.97
CA PHE A 105 15.31 7.32 -9.90
C PHE A 105 15.22 6.20 -10.94
N ASP A 106 14.05 5.60 -11.11
CA ASP A 106 13.80 4.60 -12.16
C ASP A 106 14.06 5.16 -13.55
N GLY A 107 13.62 6.39 -13.81
CA GLY A 107 13.86 7.07 -15.09
C GLY A 107 15.34 7.21 -15.47
N PHE A 108 16.26 7.26 -14.51
CA PHE A 108 17.71 7.32 -14.74
C PHE A 108 18.42 5.97 -14.59
N SER A 109 17.70 4.86 -14.40
CA SER A 109 18.27 3.52 -14.34
C SER A 109 18.37 2.88 -15.73
N SER A 110 19.44 2.11 -15.97
CA SER A 110 19.49 1.26 -17.18
C SER A 110 18.54 0.06 -17.10
N GLU A 111 18.24 -0.44 -15.90
CA GLU A 111 17.34 -1.58 -15.64
C GLU A 111 15.87 -1.15 -15.63
N TRP A 112 15.52 -0.15 -14.83
CA TRP A 112 14.15 0.38 -14.68
C TRP A 112 13.90 1.60 -15.56
N GLY A 113 12.71 2.19 -15.50
CA GLY A 113 12.37 3.42 -16.23
C GLY A 113 11.17 4.12 -15.61
N PHE A 114 11.02 5.42 -15.87
CA PHE A 114 9.89 6.19 -15.33
C PHE A 114 8.57 5.70 -15.92
N SER A 115 7.62 5.28 -15.08
CA SER A 115 6.33 4.78 -15.54
C SER A 115 5.21 5.79 -15.33
N TRP A 116 4.56 6.17 -16.43
CA TRP A 116 3.33 6.95 -16.34
C TRP A 116 2.17 6.17 -15.73
N SER A 117 2.20 4.83 -15.82
CA SER A 117 1.17 4.00 -15.20
C SER A 117 1.33 3.93 -13.69
N ASP A 118 2.57 3.95 -13.17
CA ASP A 118 2.83 4.08 -11.73
C ASP A 118 2.52 5.48 -11.21
N MET A 119 2.85 6.52 -11.97
CA MET A 119 2.40 7.87 -11.64
C MET A 119 0.87 8.00 -11.55
N ALA A 120 0.14 7.35 -12.46
CA ALA A 120 -1.33 7.30 -12.41
C ALA A 120 -1.82 6.52 -11.18
N ALA A 121 -1.18 5.39 -10.86
CA ALA A 121 -1.48 4.60 -9.66
C ALA A 121 -1.22 5.38 -8.36
N ASN A 122 -0.10 6.11 -8.28
CA ASN A 122 0.22 7.02 -7.18
C ASN A 122 -0.87 8.08 -7.02
N GLY A 123 -1.25 8.72 -8.12
CA GLY A 123 -2.33 9.71 -8.15
C GLY A 123 -3.67 9.14 -7.71
N LEU A 124 -4.00 7.91 -8.12
CA LEU A 124 -5.22 7.22 -7.70
C LEU A 124 -5.22 6.95 -6.20
N GLY A 125 -4.13 6.44 -5.63
CA GLY A 125 -4.02 6.18 -4.18
C GLY A 125 -4.21 7.44 -3.33
N THR A 126 -3.49 8.52 -3.68
CA THR A 126 -3.65 9.82 -3.03
C THR A 126 -5.05 10.41 -3.24
N GLY A 127 -5.58 10.31 -4.45
CA GLY A 127 -6.92 10.75 -4.80
C GLY A 127 -8.02 10.03 -4.03
N LEU A 128 -7.88 8.72 -3.80
CA LEU A 128 -8.81 7.92 -2.98
C LEU A 128 -8.84 8.40 -1.53
N TYR A 129 -7.69 8.75 -0.94
CA TYR A 129 -7.67 9.30 0.42
C TYR A 129 -8.31 10.68 0.48
N ILE A 130 -7.83 11.62 -0.35
CA ILE A 130 -8.30 13.01 -0.35
C ILE A 130 -9.77 13.10 -0.74
N GLY A 131 -10.21 12.34 -1.75
CA GLY A 131 -11.58 12.34 -2.23
C GLY A 131 -12.56 11.94 -1.14
N GLN A 132 -12.24 10.93 -0.34
CA GLN A 132 -13.09 10.53 0.79
C GLN A 132 -13.16 11.61 1.88
N GLU A 133 -12.05 12.28 2.19
CA GLU A 133 -12.05 13.40 3.15
C GLU A 133 -12.89 14.58 2.67
N LEU A 134 -12.87 14.87 1.37
CA LEU A 134 -13.66 15.97 0.79
C LEU A 134 -15.14 15.62 0.64
N LEU A 135 -15.47 14.37 0.33
CA LEU A 135 -16.85 13.94 0.07
C LEU A 135 -17.61 13.53 1.34
N TRP A 136 -16.93 12.91 2.30
CA TRP A 136 -17.56 12.29 3.46
C TRP A 136 -17.04 12.78 4.80
N GLU A 137 -15.95 13.56 4.82
CA GLU A 137 -15.26 13.99 6.05
C GLU A 137 -14.82 12.81 6.95
N GLU A 138 -14.73 11.61 6.36
CA GLU A 138 -14.29 10.38 7.01
C GLU A 138 -13.80 9.38 5.95
N GLN A 139 -12.86 8.51 6.32
CA GLN A 139 -12.51 7.35 5.50
C GLN A 139 -13.57 6.25 5.66
N ARG A 140 -14.24 5.90 4.55
CA ARG A 140 -15.24 4.82 4.52
C ARG A 140 -14.73 3.55 3.85
N VAL A 141 -13.75 3.68 2.96
CA VAL A 141 -13.06 2.58 2.29
C VAL A 141 -11.58 2.74 2.56
N THR A 142 -11.00 1.73 3.19
CA THR A 142 -9.57 1.71 3.54
C THR A 142 -8.83 0.73 2.65
N ILE A 143 -7.64 1.12 2.17
CA ILE A 143 -6.78 0.20 1.43
C ILE A 143 -5.92 -0.57 2.43
N LYS A 144 -5.99 -1.89 2.43
CA LYS A 144 -5.21 -2.76 3.33
C LYS A 144 -4.36 -3.75 2.56
N TYR A 145 -3.43 -4.36 3.26
CA TYR A 145 -2.47 -5.32 2.73
C TYR A 145 -2.52 -6.62 3.53
N SER A 146 -2.29 -7.75 2.85
CA SER A 146 -1.99 -9.03 3.48
C SER A 146 -0.89 -9.76 2.72
N PHE A 147 -0.21 -10.66 3.42
CA PHE A 147 0.87 -11.45 2.87
C PHE A 147 0.86 -12.88 3.40
N HIS A 148 1.30 -13.80 2.56
CA HIS A 148 1.68 -15.17 2.92
C HIS A 148 2.88 -15.62 2.09
N GLN A 149 3.76 -16.43 2.68
CA GLN A 149 4.91 -16.93 1.94
C GLN A 149 4.47 -17.89 0.84
N THR A 150 5.12 -17.81 -0.31
CA THR A 150 4.85 -18.69 -1.43
C THR A 150 6.05 -19.55 -1.77
N ARG A 151 5.80 -20.60 -2.56
CA ARG A 151 6.88 -21.43 -3.11
C ARG A 151 7.70 -20.73 -4.20
N PHE A 152 7.27 -19.55 -4.68
CA PHE A 152 7.92 -18.88 -5.80
C PHE A 152 9.19 -18.15 -5.37
N ALA A 153 9.19 -17.55 -4.17
CA ALA A 153 10.38 -16.94 -3.58
C ALA A 153 11.62 -17.85 -3.63
N ASN A 154 11.48 -19.11 -3.22
CA ASN A 154 12.56 -20.10 -3.26
C ASN A 154 13.08 -20.45 -4.68
N ARG A 155 12.30 -20.14 -5.73
CA ARG A 155 12.71 -20.40 -7.12
C ARG A 155 13.49 -19.24 -7.73
N ARG A 156 13.30 -18.02 -7.23
CA ARG A 156 13.97 -16.81 -7.72
C ARG A 156 14.16 -15.79 -6.58
N PRO A 157 14.95 -16.13 -5.55
CA PRO A 157 15.06 -15.33 -4.33
C PRO A 157 15.71 -13.95 -4.57
N ASP A 158 16.50 -13.81 -5.64
CA ASP A 158 17.08 -12.54 -6.08
C ASP A 158 16.01 -11.49 -6.44
N LYS A 159 14.92 -11.90 -7.10
CA LYS A 159 13.83 -11.00 -7.49
C LYS A 159 12.62 -11.04 -6.56
N LEU A 160 12.30 -12.20 -6.00
CA LEU A 160 11.12 -12.41 -5.15
C LEU A 160 11.43 -12.31 -3.65
N GLY A 161 12.70 -12.15 -3.28
CA GLY A 161 13.15 -11.97 -1.91
C GLY A 161 13.61 -13.26 -1.25
N GLN A 162 14.54 -13.10 -0.30
CA GLN A 162 15.03 -14.18 0.55
C GLN A 162 14.58 -13.97 2.00
N GLY A 163 13.69 -14.83 2.49
CA GLY A 163 13.17 -14.76 3.85
C GLY A 163 12.03 -13.77 4.01
N ILE A 164 11.34 -13.85 5.14
CA ILE A 164 10.01 -13.25 5.32
C ILE A 164 9.97 -11.74 5.05
N LEU A 165 11.00 -10.98 5.44
CA LEU A 165 11.00 -9.53 5.28
C LEU A 165 11.14 -9.09 3.82
N GLU A 166 12.00 -9.75 3.06
CA GLU A 166 12.16 -9.44 1.65
C GLU A 166 10.97 -9.93 0.83
N GLU A 167 10.47 -11.13 1.13
CA GLU A 167 9.34 -11.73 0.43
C GLU A 167 8.06 -10.90 0.62
N MET A 168 7.84 -10.34 1.82
CA MET A 168 6.73 -9.40 2.06
C MET A 168 6.77 -8.19 1.10
N LEU A 169 7.95 -7.71 0.73
CA LEU A 169 8.09 -6.55 -0.15
C LEU A 169 8.09 -6.94 -1.63
N LYS A 170 8.77 -8.03 -1.98
CA LYS A 170 9.12 -8.40 -3.36
C LYS A 170 8.23 -9.49 -3.95
N ASP A 171 7.75 -10.45 -3.15
CA ASP A 171 6.99 -11.58 -3.67
C ASP A 171 5.52 -11.25 -3.88
N TYR A 172 5.20 -10.66 -5.04
CA TYR A 172 3.81 -10.34 -5.41
C TYR A 172 2.88 -11.55 -5.42
N ASN A 173 3.40 -12.79 -5.49
CA ASN A 173 2.55 -13.98 -5.44
C ASN A 173 1.87 -14.16 -4.08
N GLY A 174 2.51 -13.66 -3.02
CA GLY A 174 2.01 -13.76 -1.65
C GLY A 174 1.16 -12.57 -1.23
N GLN A 175 1.19 -11.48 -2.00
CA GLN A 175 0.58 -10.21 -1.64
C GLN A 175 -0.88 -10.15 -2.06
N THR A 176 -1.71 -9.53 -1.24
CA THR A 176 -3.08 -9.18 -1.60
C THR A 176 -3.40 -7.77 -1.11
N TYR A 177 -3.90 -6.93 -2.01
CA TYR A 177 -4.33 -5.57 -1.71
C TYR A 177 -5.86 -5.53 -1.62
N TRP A 178 -6.37 -4.87 -0.58
CA TRP A 178 -7.77 -4.94 -0.21
C TRP A 178 -8.41 -3.57 -0.15
N LEU A 179 -9.57 -3.42 -0.78
CA LEU A 179 -10.51 -2.34 -0.50
C LEU A 179 -11.47 -2.80 0.58
N SER A 180 -11.27 -2.32 1.80
CA SER A 180 -12.04 -2.67 2.99
C SER A 180 -13.04 -1.57 3.30
N ALA A 181 -14.31 -1.80 2.93
CA ALA A 181 -15.42 -0.86 3.04
C ALA A 181 -16.16 -1.03 4.37
N ASN A 182 -16.23 0.05 5.16
CA ASN A 182 -16.92 0.05 6.44
C ASN A 182 -18.43 0.13 6.25
N LEU A 183 -19.11 -0.98 6.56
CA LEU A 183 -20.55 -1.11 6.33
C LEU A 183 -21.34 -0.09 7.16
N HIS A 184 -20.94 0.15 8.41
CA HIS A 184 -21.61 1.11 9.28
C HIS A 184 -21.53 2.55 8.76
N SER A 185 -20.41 2.98 8.17
CA SER A 185 -20.28 4.33 7.60
C SER A 185 -21.22 4.59 6.41
N PHE A 186 -21.57 3.56 5.64
CA PHE A 186 -22.57 3.66 4.57
C PHE A 186 -23.99 3.53 5.10
N PHE A 187 -24.20 2.74 6.15
CA PHE A 187 -25.52 2.46 6.73
C PHE A 187 -25.58 2.90 8.20
N LYS A 188 -25.41 4.21 8.47
CA LYS A 188 -25.27 4.76 9.83
C LYS A 188 -26.45 4.48 10.78
N GLN A 189 -27.64 4.21 10.23
CA GLN A 189 -28.85 3.87 11.01
C GLN A 189 -29.01 2.36 11.26
N SER A 190 -28.13 1.52 10.71
CA SER A 190 -28.19 0.07 10.86
C SER A 190 -27.63 -0.39 12.22
N LYS A 191 -27.93 -1.64 12.60
CA LYS A 191 -27.34 -2.30 13.77
C LYS A 191 -25.98 -2.95 13.47
N ILE A 192 -25.38 -2.66 12.32
CA ILE A 192 -24.10 -3.24 11.91
C ILE A 192 -22.99 -2.70 12.84
N PRO A 193 -22.11 -3.56 13.39
CA PRO A 193 -21.01 -3.11 14.24
C PRO A 193 -20.10 -2.10 13.53
N ARG A 194 -19.67 -1.07 14.24
CA ARG A 194 -18.82 0.02 13.70
C ARG A 194 -17.49 -0.47 13.13
N TRP A 195 -16.98 -1.61 13.60
CA TRP A 195 -15.71 -2.19 13.18
C TRP A 195 -15.86 -3.18 12.01
N LEU A 196 -17.07 -3.55 11.60
CA LEU A 196 -17.26 -4.58 10.57
C LEU A 196 -17.15 -3.98 9.16
N ASN A 197 -16.26 -4.57 8.36
CA ASN A 197 -16.04 -4.21 6.97
C ASN A 197 -16.34 -5.37 6.02
N LEU A 198 -16.71 -5.01 4.79
CA LEU A 198 -16.69 -5.90 3.63
C LEU A 198 -15.44 -5.59 2.81
N ALA A 199 -14.64 -6.60 2.50
CA ALA A 199 -13.35 -6.44 1.85
C ALA A 199 -13.32 -7.11 0.47
N PHE A 200 -12.90 -6.35 -0.53
CA PHE A 200 -12.64 -6.83 -1.88
C PHE A 200 -11.13 -6.83 -2.11
N GLY A 201 -10.56 -7.99 -2.41
CA GLY A 201 -9.12 -8.16 -2.57
C GLY A 201 -8.73 -8.40 -4.02
N TYR A 202 -7.51 -7.99 -4.36
CA TYR A 202 -6.82 -8.37 -5.58
C TYR A 202 -5.45 -8.91 -5.22
N GLY A 203 -5.14 -10.08 -5.77
CA GLY A 203 -3.81 -10.70 -5.71
C GLY A 203 -3.47 -11.33 -7.05
N ALA A 204 -2.29 -11.89 -7.12
CA ALA A 204 -1.84 -12.63 -8.28
C ALA A 204 -0.98 -13.82 -7.83
N ASP A 205 -0.91 -14.84 -8.68
CA ASP A 205 -0.18 -16.08 -8.39
C ASP A 205 0.50 -16.59 -9.66
N GLY A 206 1.55 -17.40 -9.49
CA GLY A 206 2.23 -18.08 -10.58
C GLY A 206 3.22 -17.23 -11.37
N MET A 207 3.78 -16.18 -10.78
CA MET A 207 4.73 -15.23 -11.39
C MET A 207 6.15 -15.45 -10.88
N LEU A 208 7.10 -15.61 -11.80
CA LEU A 208 8.55 -15.61 -11.56
C LEU A 208 9.24 -14.42 -12.26
N THR A 209 8.56 -13.75 -13.18
CA THR A 209 9.08 -12.62 -13.98
C THR A 209 7.99 -11.55 -14.17
N GLY A 210 8.36 -10.36 -14.66
CA GLY A 210 7.44 -9.23 -14.84
C GLY A 210 6.40 -9.50 -15.91
N LYS A 211 6.77 -10.15 -17.01
CA LYS A 211 5.87 -10.60 -18.08
C LYS A 211 6.05 -12.09 -18.36
N ASN A 212 5.20 -12.69 -19.20
CA ASN A 212 5.51 -14.01 -19.75
C ASN A 212 6.68 -13.85 -20.73
N GLU A 213 7.89 -13.90 -20.18
CA GLU A 213 9.13 -13.65 -20.89
C GLU A 213 10.10 -14.80 -20.66
N ASN A 214 10.97 -15.00 -21.66
CA ASN A 214 11.99 -16.01 -21.60
C ASN A 214 13.24 -15.42 -20.94
N VAL A 215 13.47 -15.75 -19.67
CA VAL A 215 14.75 -15.49 -19.00
C VAL A 215 15.54 -16.81 -19.01
N ASP A 216 16.60 -16.85 -19.82
CA ASP A 216 17.56 -17.96 -19.93
C ASP A 216 16.94 -19.36 -20.14
N ASN A 217 15.79 -19.46 -20.83
CA ASN A 217 15.00 -20.68 -21.04
C ASN A 217 14.39 -21.31 -19.78
N LEU A 218 14.43 -20.64 -18.62
CA LEU A 218 14.03 -21.22 -17.33
C LEU A 218 12.59 -20.92 -16.92
N PHE A 219 11.94 -19.88 -17.48
CA PHE A 219 10.61 -19.41 -17.01
C PHE A 219 9.56 -19.20 -18.12
N VAL A 220 9.70 -19.92 -19.23
CA VAL A 220 8.88 -19.74 -20.46
C VAL A 220 7.39 -20.04 -20.24
N ASN A 221 7.05 -20.94 -19.31
CA ASN A 221 5.67 -21.39 -19.10
C ASN A 221 5.25 -21.20 -17.64
N GLN A 222 4.90 -19.97 -17.31
CA GLN A 222 4.39 -19.58 -16.00
C GLN A 222 2.86 -19.63 -15.99
N ASN A 223 2.30 -20.25 -14.94
CA ASN A 223 0.85 -20.29 -14.74
C ASN A 223 0.34 -19.03 -14.05
N ARG A 224 0.56 -17.87 -14.70
CA ARG A 224 0.23 -16.56 -14.16
C ARG A 224 -1.28 -16.38 -14.12
N GLN A 225 -1.81 -15.98 -12.96
CA GLN A 225 -3.24 -15.77 -12.79
C GLN A 225 -3.53 -14.62 -11.84
N ARG A 226 -4.57 -13.85 -12.17
CA ARG A 226 -5.17 -12.87 -11.26
C ARG A 226 -6.13 -13.58 -10.33
N GLN A 227 -6.19 -13.11 -9.09
CA GLN A 227 -7.07 -13.62 -8.06
C GLN A 227 -7.87 -12.44 -7.49
N PHE A 228 -9.19 -12.60 -7.46
CA PHE A 228 -10.10 -11.64 -6.85
C PHE A 228 -10.69 -12.27 -5.59
N TYR A 229 -10.83 -11.48 -4.54
CA TYR A 229 -11.24 -11.99 -3.23
C TYR A 229 -12.43 -11.22 -2.70
N LEU A 230 -13.33 -11.94 -2.03
CA LEU A 230 -14.40 -11.38 -1.22
C LEU A 230 -14.31 -11.92 0.20
N SER A 231 -14.21 -11.04 1.19
CA SER A 231 -14.01 -11.40 2.59
C SER A 231 -14.70 -10.41 3.51
N LEU A 232 -14.80 -10.76 4.79
CA LEU A 232 -15.06 -9.80 5.86
C LEU A 232 -13.73 -9.26 6.39
N ASP A 233 -13.77 -8.11 7.04
CA ASP A 233 -12.60 -7.54 7.69
C ASP A 233 -13.00 -6.74 8.94
N VAL A 234 -12.02 -6.47 9.80
CA VAL A 234 -12.19 -5.67 11.00
C VAL A 234 -11.43 -4.36 10.82
N ASP A 235 -12.14 -3.24 10.94
CA ASP A 235 -11.54 -1.92 11.08
C ASP A 235 -11.08 -1.72 12.53
N LEU A 236 -9.80 -2.03 12.77
CA LEU A 236 -9.19 -1.93 14.09
C LEU A 236 -9.21 -0.50 14.61
N SER A 237 -9.12 0.50 13.72
CA SER A 237 -9.16 1.92 14.09
C SER A 237 -10.49 2.35 14.72
N ARG A 238 -11.56 1.56 14.50
CA ARG A 238 -12.90 1.80 15.03
C ARG A 238 -13.24 0.99 16.28
N ILE A 239 -12.28 0.24 16.82
CA ILE A 239 -12.44 -0.44 18.10
C ILE A 239 -12.42 0.60 19.23
N GLU A 240 -13.49 0.62 20.03
CA GLU A 240 -13.64 1.55 21.14
C GLU A 240 -12.73 1.16 22.31
N THR A 241 -11.80 2.05 22.68
CA THR A 241 -10.89 1.85 23.82
C THR A 241 -10.60 3.17 24.54
N LYS A 242 -10.43 3.08 25.87
CA LYS A 242 -10.04 4.23 26.72
C LYS A 242 -8.53 4.52 26.62
N SER A 243 -7.72 3.55 26.20
CA SER A 243 -6.27 3.70 26.10
C SER A 243 -5.88 4.38 24.79
N ARG A 244 -5.23 5.55 24.89
CA ARG A 244 -4.69 6.25 23.72
C ARG A 244 -3.59 5.45 23.03
N VAL A 245 -2.78 4.71 23.80
CA VAL A 245 -1.73 3.83 23.27
C VAL A 245 -2.35 2.72 22.42
N LEU A 246 -3.36 2.00 22.95
CA LEU A 246 -4.03 0.94 22.20
C LEU A 246 -4.71 1.47 20.94
N ARG A 247 -5.31 2.66 21.02
CA ARG A 247 -5.93 3.29 19.86
C ARG A 247 -4.91 3.63 18.76
N THR A 248 -3.73 4.14 19.14
CA THR A 248 -2.64 4.38 18.17
C THR A 248 -2.12 3.06 17.59
N ILE A 249 -1.93 2.02 18.41
CA ILE A 249 -1.54 0.70 17.93
C ILE A 249 -2.56 0.19 16.91
N PHE A 250 -3.86 0.22 17.25
CA PHE A 250 -4.92 -0.20 16.35
C PHE A 250 -4.93 0.58 15.02
N ASP A 251 -4.76 1.90 15.04
CA ASP A 251 -4.69 2.70 13.81
C ASP A 251 -3.47 2.37 12.93
N VAL A 252 -2.32 2.08 13.55
CA VAL A 252 -1.09 1.69 12.85
C VAL A 252 -1.24 0.31 12.22
N ILE A 253 -1.69 -0.69 12.99
CA ILE A 253 -1.81 -2.07 12.50
C ILE A 253 -3.01 -2.27 11.57
N ASN A 254 -3.97 -1.35 11.53
CA ASN A 254 -5.14 -1.42 10.64
C ASN A 254 -4.79 -1.44 9.15
N VAL A 255 -3.54 -1.10 8.80
CA VAL A 255 -3.03 -1.28 7.43
C VAL A 255 -3.00 -2.74 6.99
N ILE A 256 -2.87 -3.67 7.94
CA ILE A 256 -2.91 -5.11 7.69
C ILE A 256 -4.34 -5.59 7.77
N LYS A 257 -4.78 -6.36 6.77
CA LYS A 257 -6.10 -7.00 6.80
C LYS A 257 -6.13 -8.07 7.90
N VAL A 258 -7.27 -8.22 8.57
CA VAL A 258 -7.46 -9.30 9.56
C VAL A 258 -7.83 -10.62 8.87
N PRO A 259 -7.26 -11.77 9.32
CA PRO A 259 -7.69 -13.12 8.99
C PRO A 259 -9.19 -13.38 9.10
N PHE A 260 -9.81 -13.69 7.96
CA PHE A 260 -11.22 -14.06 7.83
C PHE A 260 -11.43 -15.13 6.73
N PRO A 261 -12.55 -15.87 6.80
CA PRO A 261 -12.99 -16.69 5.67
C PRO A 261 -13.11 -15.85 4.40
N THR A 262 -12.69 -16.42 3.28
CA THR A 262 -12.57 -15.68 2.02
C THR A 262 -12.99 -16.55 0.84
N ILE A 263 -13.73 -15.93 -0.08
CA ILE A 263 -14.04 -16.51 -1.38
C ILE A 263 -13.04 -15.94 -2.38
N GLU A 264 -12.27 -16.82 -3.02
CA GLU A 264 -11.37 -16.48 -4.11
C GLU A 264 -12.02 -16.83 -5.45
N PHE A 265 -11.94 -15.91 -6.40
CA PHE A 265 -12.30 -16.07 -7.79
C PHE A 265 -11.04 -15.97 -8.65
N ASN A 266 -10.74 -17.01 -9.42
CA ASN A 266 -9.64 -16.97 -10.38
C ASN A 266 -10.06 -17.67 -11.68
N VAL A 267 -9.41 -17.29 -12.79
CA VAL A 267 -9.79 -17.74 -14.13
C VAL A 267 -9.61 -19.25 -14.32
N LYS A 268 -8.70 -19.88 -13.57
CA LYS A 268 -8.29 -21.27 -13.79
C LYS A 268 -9.10 -22.29 -12.97
N ASN A 269 -9.32 -22.00 -11.70
CA ASN A 269 -9.95 -22.88 -10.72
C ASN A 269 -11.40 -22.45 -10.41
N GLY A 270 -11.87 -21.33 -10.97
CA GLY A 270 -13.21 -20.80 -10.74
C GLY A 270 -13.34 -20.20 -9.35
N ILE A 271 -14.02 -20.91 -8.44
CA ILE A 271 -14.31 -20.46 -7.08
C ILE A 271 -13.57 -21.36 -6.08
N LYS A 272 -12.81 -20.75 -5.18
CA LYS A 272 -12.15 -21.43 -4.07
C LYS A 272 -12.58 -20.81 -2.74
N LEU A 273 -12.93 -21.66 -1.78
CA LEU A 273 -13.28 -21.24 -0.43
C LEU A 273 -12.10 -21.44 0.50
N HIS A 274 -11.74 -20.40 1.24
CA HIS A 274 -10.73 -20.43 2.29
C HIS A 274 -11.43 -20.25 3.63
N TYR A 275 -11.27 -21.22 4.54
CA TYR A 275 -11.82 -21.13 5.90
C TYR A 275 -11.21 -19.95 6.68
N ILE A 276 -9.92 -19.72 6.48
CA ILE A 276 -9.18 -18.54 6.91
C ILE A 276 -8.16 -18.28 5.80
N TYR A 277 -8.09 -17.05 5.29
CA TYR A 277 -7.21 -16.72 4.17
C TYR A 277 -6.11 -15.78 4.60
N PHE A 278 -4.96 -16.36 4.93
CA PHE A 278 -3.62 -15.77 5.07
C PHE A 278 -2.64 -16.92 4.80
#